data_AF-A0A957TYT5-F1
#
_entry.id   AF-A0A957TYT5-F1
#
_cell.length_a   1.000
_cell.length_b   1.000
_cell.length_c   1.000
_cell.angle_alpha   90.00
_cell.angle_beta   90.00
_cell.angle_gamma   90.00
#
_symmetry.space_group_name_H-M   'P 1'
#
loop_
_entity.id
_entity.type
_entity.pdbx_description
1 polymer ?
#
loop_
_entity_poly.entity_id
_entity_poly.type
_entity_poly.pdbx_seq_one_letter_code
_entity_poly.pdbx_strand_id
1 'polypeptide(L)'
;MAGLSAESKLAQCRWPVLAAPYARALREAVELVLARFDVTGIVACGSILRGQGGPTSDLDVYVVHAEPVRQRLQHFFNGVPAEIFVNPPAAIRSYFAGEHRGGRPCTAHMLSTGFVVFEQGPVVTTLRREAEGWLAKPRHLTDADLTMQRYLAADQLDNARDLVGQDDANAALILYDAVKSMIQYGFAAAQQPQPRVKQTLVALGELDPEAHRLARRFYGTDGIDKQLTVATDLAQHILGVTGFFAWEAMPEAFPDPDLPSGGSTG
;
A
#
# COMPACT_ATOMS: atom_id res chain seq x y z
N MET A 1 -26.08 25.38 -11.47
CA MET A 1 -27.04 24.58 -10.67
C MET A 1 -26.56 24.65 -9.24
N ALA A 2 -27.39 25.14 -8.31
CA ALA A 2 -27.02 25.11 -6.90
C ALA A 2 -26.85 23.64 -6.47
N GLY A 3 -25.72 23.29 -5.85
CA GLY A 3 -25.47 21.95 -5.33
C GLY A 3 -26.46 21.59 -4.22
N LEU A 4 -26.62 20.28 -3.96
CA LEU A 4 -27.42 19.80 -2.82
C LEU A 4 -26.87 20.35 -1.51
N SER A 5 -27.74 20.76 -0.58
CA SER A 5 -27.33 21.15 0.77
C SER A 5 -26.74 19.96 1.54
N ALA A 6 -25.95 20.23 2.58
CA ALA A 6 -25.38 19.18 3.44
C ALA A 6 -26.48 18.27 4.04
N GLU A 7 -27.60 18.85 4.47
CA GLU A 7 -28.76 18.11 5.00
C GLU A 7 -29.39 17.20 3.93
N SER A 8 -29.56 17.71 2.70
CA SER A 8 -30.09 16.90 1.58
C SER A 8 -29.14 15.78 1.19
N LYS A 9 -27.82 15.99 1.24
CA LYS A 9 -26.82 14.94 1.00
C LYS A 9 -26.84 13.90 2.12
N LEU A 10 -26.96 14.32 3.37
CA LEU A 10 -27.03 13.43 4.54
C LEU A 10 -28.28 12.52 4.48
N ALA A 11 -29.43 13.06 4.09
CA ALA A 11 -30.66 12.29 3.92
C ALA A 11 -30.58 11.20 2.83
N GLN A 12 -29.67 11.35 1.86
CA GLN A 12 -29.42 10.38 0.79
C GLN A 12 -28.36 9.34 1.17
N CYS A 13 -27.70 9.49 2.32
CA CYS A 13 -26.65 8.57 2.75
C CYS A 13 -27.21 7.19 3.07
N ARG A 14 -26.48 6.17 2.64
CA ARG A 14 -26.69 4.77 2.99
C ARG A 14 -25.66 4.36 4.04
N TRP A 15 -26.02 3.42 4.90
CA TRP A 15 -25.19 3.06 6.04
C TRP A 15 -24.87 1.57 6.01
N PRO A 16 -23.60 1.17 6.14
CA PRO A 16 -23.23 -0.22 6.31
C PRO A 16 -23.70 -0.72 7.68
N VAL A 17 -23.91 -2.04 7.80
CA VAL A 17 -24.16 -2.67 9.10
C VAL A 17 -22.86 -2.68 9.88
N LEU A 18 -22.77 -1.84 10.90
CA LEU A 18 -21.63 -1.74 11.80
C LEU A 18 -22.10 -1.83 13.24
N ALA A 19 -21.31 -2.49 14.09
CA ALA A 19 -21.54 -2.48 15.53
C ALA A 19 -21.18 -1.12 16.13
N ALA A 20 -21.69 -0.82 17.33
CA ALA A 20 -21.13 0.25 18.15
C ALA A 20 -19.67 -0.10 18.53
N PRO A 21 -18.77 0.89 18.64
CA PRO A 21 -18.99 2.34 18.46
C PRO A 21 -18.97 2.83 17.00
N TYR A 22 -18.59 1.98 16.04
CA TYR A 22 -18.25 2.36 14.66
C TYR A 22 -19.42 2.93 13.86
N ALA A 23 -20.65 2.43 14.06
CA ALA A 23 -21.81 2.95 13.35
C ALA A 23 -22.07 4.44 13.64
N ARG A 24 -21.91 4.85 14.91
CA ARG A 24 -22.06 6.25 15.31
C ARG A 24 -20.87 7.09 14.85
N ALA A 25 -19.65 6.57 15.00
CA ALA A 25 -18.44 7.24 14.52
C ALA A 25 -18.51 7.59 13.02
N LEU A 26 -19.00 6.66 12.19
CA LEU A 26 -19.14 6.90 10.75
C LEU A 26 -20.17 7.98 10.44
N ARG A 27 -21.28 8.06 11.18
CA ARG A 27 -22.29 9.12 11.00
C ARG A 27 -21.71 10.49 11.32
N GLU A 28 -21.07 10.62 12.47
CA GLU A 28 -20.43 11.87 12.90
C GLU A 28 -19.32 12.32 11.92
N ALA A 29 -18.53 11.37 11.40
CA ALA A 29 -17.53 11.66 10.37
C ALA A 29 -18.15 12.16 9.05
N VAL A 30 -19.25 11.54 8.61
CA VAL A 30 -19.99 11.93 7.39
C VAL A 30 -20.61 13.31 7.54
N GLU A 31 -21.21 13.61 8.69
CA GLU A 31 -21.76 14.93 9.00
C GLU A 31 -20.68 16.02 8.92
N LEU A 32 -19.50 15.77 9.52
CA LEU A 32 -18.38 16.71 9.46
C LEU A 32 -17.94 17.00 8.02
N VAL A 33 -17.78 15.96 7.19
CA VAL A 33 -17.27 16.17 5.82
C VAL A 33 -18.31 16.83 4.92
N LEU A 34 -19.60 16.50 5.06
CA LEU A 34 -20.69 17.15 4.32
C LEU A 34 -20.85 18.62 4.68
N ALA A 35 -20.57 18.99 5.93
CA ALA A 35 -20.59 20.39 6.39
C ALA A 35 -19.40 21.22 5.90
N ARG A 36 -18.27 20.58 5.57
CA ARG A 36 -16.99 21.27 5.28
C ARG A 36 -16.58 21.28 3.82
N PHE A 37 -17.03 20.31 3.02
CA PHE A 37 -16.54 20.11 1.66
C PHE A 37 -17.68 20.00 0.67
N ASP A 38 -17.43 20.40 -0.59
CA ASP A 38 -18.32 20.05 -1.69
C ASP A 38 -18.13 18.58 -2.09
N VAL A 39 -18.82 17.71 -1.36
CA VAL A 39 -18.74 16.26 -1.50
C VAL A 39 -19.62 15.78 -2.67
N THR A 40 -19.03 15.00 -3.57
CA THR A 40 -19.75 14.28 -4.65
C THR A 40 -19.80 12.77 -4.42
N GLY A 41 -19.06 12.26 -3.44
CA GLY A 41 -19.10 10.85 -3.07
C GLY A 41 -18.40 10.56 -1.75
N ILE A 42 -18.88 9.54 -1.04
CA ILE A 42 -18.27 9.03 0.19
C ILE A 42 -18.25 7.50 0.13
N VAL A 43 -17.07 6.92 0.35
CA VAL A 43 -16.87 5.48 0.47
C VAL A 43 -16.24 5.18 1.84
N ALA A 44 -16.96 4.45 2.69
CA ALA A 44 -16.40 3.91 3.91
C ALA A 44 -15.64 2.62 3.58
N CYS A 45 -14.40 2.49 4.02
CA CYS A 45 -13.55 1.36 3.66
C CYS A 45 -12.74 0.89 4.88
N GLY A 46 -11.64 0.18 4.64
CA GLY A 46 -10.75 -0.22 5.73
C GLY A 46 -11.10 -1.52 6.43
N SER A 47 -10.30 -1.83 7.44
CA SER A 47 -10.35 -3.13 8.12
C SER A 47 -11.63 -3.36 8.92
N ILE A 48 -12.19 -2.30 9.52
CA ILE A 48 -13.44 -2.36 10.28
C ILE A 48 -14.60 -2.81 9.39
N LEU A 49 -14.74 -2.22 8.20
CA LEU A 49 -15.81 -2.54 7.26
C LEU A 49 -15.75 -3.97 6.72
N ARG A 50 -14.56 -4.60 6.75
CA ARG A 50 -14.35 -6.00 6.34
C ARG A 50 -14.45 -7.01 7.49
N GLY A 51 -14.78 -6.57 8.72
CA GLY A 51 -14.76 -7.44 9.90
C GLY A 51 -13.36 -7.89 10.33
N GLN A 52 -12.32 -7.20 9.85
CA GLN A 52 -10.90 -7.49 10.10
C GLN A 52 -10.25 -6.40 10.99
N GLY A 53 -11.07 -5.58 11.64
CA GLY A 53 -10.60 -4.53 12.55
C GLY A 53 -9.96 -5.13 13.80
N GLY A 54 -8.82 -4.55 14.23
CA GLY A 54 -8.20 -4.85 15.51
C GLY A 54 -8.51 -3.76 16.54
N PRO A 55 -8.02 -3.91 17.80
CA PRO A 55 -8.27 -2.94 18.88
C PRO A 55 -7.81 -1.51 18.57
N THR A 56 -6.81 -1.35 17.70
CA THR A 56 -6.24 -0.07 17.28
C THR A 56 -6.60 0.30 15.84
N SER A 57 -7.56 -0.40 15.22
CA SER A 57 -8.01 -0.05 13.87
C SER A 57 -8.79 1.26 13.87
N ASP A 58 -8.54 2.07 12.85
CA ASP A 58 -9.24 3.29 12.53
C ASP A 58 -10.34 3.07 11.49
N LEU A 59 -11.28 4.02 11.46
CA LEU A 59 -12.30 4.13 10.44
C LEU A 59 -11.76 4.89 9.23
N ASP A 60 -11.59 4.18 8.11
CA ASP A 60 -11.18 4.79 6.84
C ASP A 60 -12.40 5.33 6.08
N VAL A 61 -12.38 6.62 5.74
CA VAL A 61 -13.42 7.28 4.93
C VAL A 61 -12.81 7.99 3.73
N TYR A 62 -13.13 7.53 2.53
CA TYR A 62 -12.69 8.16 1.29
C TYR A 62 -13.76 9.12 0.78
N VAL A 63 -13.40 10.40 0.63
CA VAL A 63 -14.31 11.47 0.20
C VAL A 63 -13.90 11.96 -1.19
N VAL A 64 -14.82 11.82 -2.15
CA VAL A 64 -14.68 12.41 -3.49
C VAL A 64 -15.18 13.84 -3.43
N HIS A 65 -14.28 14.78 -3.66
CA HIS A 65 -14.52 16.22 -3.56
C HIS A 65 -14.55 16.85 -4.95
N ALA A 66 -15.44 17.83 -5.17
CA ALA A 66 -15.54 18.51 -6.46
C ALA A 66 -14.36 19.47 -6.75
N GLU A 67 -13.85 20.15 -5.72
CA GLU A 67 -12.79 21.15 -5.91
C GLU A 67 -11.42 20.47 -6.08
N PRO A 68 -10.47 21.11 -6.81
CA PRO A 68 -9.13 20.55 -7.05
C PRO A 68 -8.21 20.64 -5.81
N VAL A 69 -8.74 20.36 -4.62
CA VAL A 69 -8.03 20.41 -3.35
C VAL A 69 -8.04 19.03 -2.71
N ARG A 70 -6.87 18.58 -2.28
CA ARG A 70 -6.73 17.37 -1.46
C ARG A 70 -6.50 17.74 0.00
N GLN A 71 -7.08 16.96 0.91
CA GLN A 71 -6.82 17.08 2.35
C GLN A 71 -6.93 15.71 3.01
N ARG A 72 -6.06 15.46 3.99
CA ARG A 72 -6.16 14.31 4.89
C ARG A 72 -6.53 14.81 6.28
N LEU A 73 -7.53 14.17 6.89
CA LEU A 73 -7.95 14.49 8.25
C LEU A 73 -7.77 13.26 9.14
N GLN A 74 -7.40 13.51 10.39
CA GLN A 74 -7.49 12.52 11.46
C GLN A 74 -8.28 13.13 12.62
N HIS A 75 -9.32 12.42 13.07
CA HIS A 75 -10.19 12.87 14.15
C HIS A 75 -10.71 11.67 14.94
N PHE A 76 -11.15 11.92 16.17
CA PHE A 76 -11.92 10.95 16.94
C PHE A 76 -13.42 11.24 16.79
N PHE A 77 -14.20 10.21 16.51
CA PHE A 77 -15.67 10.26 16.46
C PHE A 77 -16.22 9.15 17.34
N ASN A 78 -17.08 9.49 18.30
CA ASN A 78 -17.57 8.54 19.29
C ASN A 78 -16.44 7.65 19.91
N GLY A 79 -15.28 8.25 20.19
CA GLY A 79 -14.09 7.58 20.73
C GLY A 79 -13.30 6.72 19.73
N VAL A 80 -13.71 6.62 18.47
CA VAL A 80 -13.04 5.86 17.42
C VAL A 80 -12.11 6.77 16.61
N PRO A 81 -10.83 6.42 16.41
CA PRO A 81 -9.97 7.14 15.47
C PRO A 81 -10.49 6.94 14.05
N ALA A 82 -10.56 8.01 13.27
CA ALA A 82 -10.94 7.97 11.87
C ALA A 82 -9.91 8.71 11.02
N GLU A 83 -9.61 8.12 9.87
CA GLU A 83 -8.78 8.70 8.85
C GLU A 83 -9.63 9.01 7.61
N ILE A 84 -9.62 10.27 7.19
CA ILE A 84 -10.47 10.76 6.10
C ILE A 84 -9.60 11.28 4.96
N PHE A 85 -9.85 10.76 3.75
CA PHE A 85 -9.13 11.09 2.53
C PHE A 85 -10.00 11.93 1.60
N VAL A 86 -9.89 13.25 1.67
CA VAL A 86 -10.64 14.18 0.81
C VAL A 86 -9.82 14.44 -0.46
N ASN A 87 -10.32 13.99 -1.61
CA ASN A 87 -9.58 14.11 -2.86
C ASN A 87 -10.49 14.42 -4.06
N PRO A 88 -10.02 15.21 -5.04
CA PRO A 88 -10.67 15.30 -6.33
C PRO A 88 -10.44 14.01 -7.14
N PRO A 89 -11.33 13.69 -8.11
CA PRO A 89 -11.17 12.52 -8.97
C PRO A 89 -9.80 12.44 -9.67
N ALA A 90 -9.21 13.57 -10.05
CA ALA A 90 -7.88 13.61 -10.67
C ALA A 90 -6.77 13.10 -9.73
N ALA A 91 -6.83 13.45 -8.44
CA ALA A 91 -5.87 12.96 -7.45
C ALA A 91 -6.03 11.46 -7.22
N ILE A 92 -7.28 10.97 -7.14
CA ILE A 92 -7.58 9.54 -6.99
C ILE A 92 -6.96 8.72 -8.13
N ARG A 93 -7.12 9.18 -9.38
CA ARG A 93 -6.54 8.52 -10.55
C ARG A 93 -5.00 8.55 -10.55
N SER A 94 -4.41 9.64 -10.08
CA SER A 94 -2.96 9.71 -9.89
C SER A 94 -2.47 8.67 -8.87
N TYR A 95 -3.21 8.47 -7.76
CA TYR A 95 -2.89 7.43 -6.79
C TYR A 95 -3.03 6.03 -7.39
N PHE A 96 -4.07 5.74 -8.17
CA PHE A 96 -4.17 4.45 -8.85
C PHE A 96 -2.93 4.13 -9.67
N ALA A 97 -2.46 5.08 -10.49
CA ALA A 97 -1.27 4.87 -11.31
C ALA A 97 0.02 4.77 -10.48
N GLY A 98 0.20 5.64 -9.49
CA GLY A 98 1.40 5.66 -8.64
C GLY A 98 1.51 4.42 -7.76
N GLU A 99 0.43 4.03 -7.11
CA GLU A 99 0.38 2.85 -6.24
C GLU A 99 0.48 1.54 -7.02
N HIS A 100 -0.06 1.48 -8.24
CA HIS A 100 0.13 0.35 -9.16
C HIS A 100 1.61 0.16 -9.50
N ARG A 101 2.30 1.25 -9.86
CA ARG A 101 3.75 1.23 -10.11
C ARG A 101 4.50 0.73 -8.88
N GLY A 102 4.17 1.25 -7.71
CA GLY A 102 4.75 0.87 -6.41
C GLY A 102 4.34 -0.51 -5.88
N GLY A 103 3.40 -1.21 -6.53
CA GLY A 103 3.02 -2.57 -6.14
C GLY A 103 2.07 -2.72 -4.98
N ARG A 104 1.44 -1.63 -4.56
CA ARG A 104 0.58 -1.61 -3.40
C ARG A 104 -0.65 -0.75 -3.66
N PRO A 105 -1.60 -1.22 -4.49
CA PRO A 105 -2.78 -0.46 -4.96
C PRO A 105 -3.83 -0.25 -3.86
N CYS A 106 -3.45 0.45 -2.79
CA CYS A 106 -4.25 0.70 -1.59
C CYS A 106 -5.57 1.43 -1.90
N THR A 107 -5.50 2.53 -2.65
CA THR A 107 -6.63 3.38 -3.03
C THR A 107 -7.60 2.64 -3.92
N ALA A 108 -7.10 1.91 -4.93
CA ALA A 108 -7.95 1.06 -5.78
C ALA A 108 -8.68 0.00 -4.95
N HIS A 109 -7.97 -0.70 -4.06
CA HIS A 109 -8.58 -1.67 -3.15
C HIS A 109 -9.61 -1.02 -2.22
N MET A 110 -9.34 0.16 -1.65
CA MET A 110 -10.27 0.85 -0.77
C MET A 110 -11.57 1.21 -1.49
N LEU A 111 -11.48 1.74 -2.70
CA LEU A 111 -12.65 2.13 -3.48
C LEU A 111 -13.42 0.93 -4.03
N SER A 112 -12.75 -0.15 -4.48
CA SER A 112 -13.43 -1.34 -5.01
C SER A 112 -14.14 -2.16 -3.93
N THR A 113 -13.55 -2.27 -2.73
CA THR A 113 -14.09 -3.10 -1.63
C THR A 113 -14.92 -2.31 -0.61
N GLY A 114 -14.84 -0.98 -0.63
CA GLY A 114 -15.55 -0.13 0.31
C GLY A 114 -17.06 -0.10 0.11
N PHE A 115 -17.78 0.38 1.11
CA PHE A 115 -19.21 0.62 1.07
C PHE A 115 -19.49 2.06 0.62
N VAL A 116 -20.29 2.24 -0.43
CA VAL A 116 -20.70 3.57 -0.90
C VAL A 116 -21.74 4.15 0.07
N VAL A 117 -21.32 5.12 0.88
CA VAL A 117 -22.19 5.84 1.81
C VAL A 117 -22.99 6.90 1.08
N PHE A 118 -22.36 7.62 0.16
CA PHE A 118 -23.01 8.68 -0.62
C PHE A 118 -22.43 8.73 -2.03
N GLU A 119 -23.26 9.07 -3.00
CA GLU A 119 -22.86 9.29 -4.39
C GLU A 119 -23.80 10.31 -5.05
N GLN A 120 -23.22 11.32 -5.69
CA GLN A 120 -23.90 12.29 -6.51
C GLN A 120 -23.39 12.19 -7.96
N GLY A 121 -24.29 11.84 -8.87
CA GLY A 121 -23.90 11.55 -10.26
C GLY A 121 -23.07 10.26 -10.37
N PRO A 122 -22.40 10.00 -11.51
CA PRO A 122 -21.75 8.71 -11.76
C PRO A 122 -20.31 8.62 -11.21
N VAL A 123 -19.79 9.64 -10.54
CA VAL A 123 -18.34 9.76 -10.29
C VAL A 123 -17.78 8.64 -9.43
N VAL A 124 -18.50 8.21 -8.37
CA VAL A 124 -18.04 7.12 -7.51
C VAL A 124 -18.09 5.80 -8.27
N THR A 125 -19.19 5.52 -8.97
CA THR A 125 -19.37 4.35 -9.81
C THR A 125 -18.26 4.24 -10.88
N THR A 126 -17.92 5.34 -11.55
CA THR A 126 -16.82 5.39 -12.52
C THR A 126 -15.48 5.09 -11.85
N LEU A 127 -15.15 5.75 -10.74
CA LEU A 127 -13.88 5.54 -10.03
C LEU A 127 -13.74 4.11 -9.49
N ARG A 128 -14.85 3.48 -9.08
CA ARG A 128 -14.85 2.08 -8.63
C ARG A 128 -14.56 1.10 -9.77
N ARG A 129 -15.17 1.30 -10.94
CA ARG A 129 -14.86 0.51 -12.14
C ARG A 129 -13.40 0.68 -12.57
N GLU A 130 -12.89 1.91 -12.53
CA GLU A 130 -11.47 2.17 -12.78
C GLU A 130 -10.60 1.45 -11.76
N ALA A 131 -10.95 1.49 -10.47
CA ALA A 131 -10.22 0.80 -9.41
C ALA A 131 -10.17 -0.72 -9.62
N GLU A 132 -11.28 -1.35 -10.01
CA GLU A 132 -11.32 -2.77 -10.38
C GLU A 132 -10.39 -3.06 -11.57
N GLY A 133 -10.40 -2.21 -12.59
CA GLY A 133 -9.48 -2.29 -13.73
C GLY A 133 -8.01 -2.19 -13.32
N TRP A 134 -7.68 -1.29 -12.39
CA TRP A 134 -6.32 -1.17 -11.84
C TRP A 134 -5.90 -2.38 -11.02
N LEU A 135 -6.80 -2.98 -10.24
CA LEU A 135 -6.50 -4.19 -9.47
C LEU A 135 -6.31 -5.43 -10.36
N ALA A 136 -7.02 -5.50 -11.49
CA ALA A 136 -6.88 -6.57 -12.48
C ALA A 136 -5.67 -6.35 -13.41
N LYS A 137 -5.12 -5.13 -13.47
CA LYS A 137 -4.00 -4.82 -14.33
C LYS A 137 -2.74 -5.53 -13.82
N PRO A 138 -2.00 -6.26 -14.66
CA PRO A 138 -0.72 -6.81 -14.26
C PRO A 138 0.29 -5.69 -14.00
N ARG A 139 1.22 -5.93 -13.08
CA ARG A 139 2.43 -5.12 -12.94
C ARG A 139 3.49 -5.72 -13.82
N HIS A 140 3.95 -4.97 -14.81
CA HIS A 140 5.10 -5.38 -15.61
C HIS A 140 6.35 -4.85 -14.93
N LEU A 141 6.97 -5.69 -14.09
CA LEU A 141 8.34 -5.46 -13.66
C LEU A 141 9.27 -5.96 -14.76
N THR A 142 10.24 -5.14 -15.14
CA THR A 142 11.28 -5.55 -16.08
C THR A 142 12.26 -6.50 -15.40
N ASP A 143 13.03 -7.25 -16.19
CA ASP A 143 14.11 -8.08 -15.65
C ASP A 143 15.15 -7.24 -14.89
N ALA A 144 15.35 -5.98 -15.31
CA ALA A 144 16.20 -5.02 -14.61
C ALA A 144 15.63 -4.63 -13.24
N ASP A 145 14.32 -4.41 -13.13
CA ASP A 145 13.66 -4.12 -11.84
C ASP A 145 13.80 -5.29 -10.86
N LEU A 146 13.60 -6.52 -11.35
CA LEU A 146 13.73 -7.73 -10.54
C LEU A 146 15.19 -7.96 -10.13
N THR A 147 16.13 -7.76 -11.05
CA THR A 147 17.57 -7.87 -10.77
C THR A 147 18.01 -6.87 -9.72
N MET A 148 17.57 -5.61 -9.82
CA MET A 148 17.86 -4.58 -8.83
C MET A 148 17.29 -4.92 -7.45
N GLN A 149 16.03 -5.37 -7.36
CA GLN A 149 15.43 -5.78 -6.08
C GLN A 149 16.18 -6.97 -5.46
N ARG A 150 16.53 -7.96 -6.28
CA ARG A 150 17.31 -9.13 -5.85
C ARG A 150 18.69 -8.72 -5.33
N TYR A 151 19.36 -7.81 -6.03
CA TYR A 151 20.66 -7.26 -5.66
C TYR A 151 20.59 -6.55 -4.30
N LEU A 152 19.65 -5.61 -4.13
CA LEU A 152 19.51 -4.85 -2.89
C LEU A 152 19.23 -5.77 -1.69
N ALA A 153 18.42 -6.81 -1.86
CA ALA A 153 18.14 -7.78 -0.79
C ALA A 153 19.39 -8.61 -0.41
N ALA A 154 20.19 -9.01 -1.39
CA ALA A 154 21.44 -9.75 -1.15
C ALA A 154 22.52 -8.86 -0.50
N ASP A 155 22.65 -7.60 -0.95
CA ASP A 155 23.58 -6.61 -0.40
C ASP A 155 23.26 -6.30 1.08
N GLN A 156 21.98 -6.13 1.42
CA GLN A 156 21.55 -5.96 2.81
C GLN A 156 21.92 -7.17 3.69
N LEU A 157 21.82 -8.40 3.16
CA LEU A 157 22.23 -9.59 3.89
C LEU A 157 23.74 -9.61 4.16
N ASP A 158 24.56 -9.25 3.17
CA ASP A 158 26.02 -9.17 3.33
C ASP A 158 26.40 -8.08 4.34
N ASN A 159 25.81 -6.89 4.25
CA ASN A 159 26.02 -5.80 5.21
C ASN A 159 25.66 -6.20 6.65
N ALA A 160 24.56 -6.93 6.84
CA ALA A 160 24.19 -7.44 8.16
C ALA A 160 25.22 -8.47 8.66
N ARG A 161 25.70 -9.36 7.78
CA ARG A 161 26.69 -10.38 8.12
C ARG A 161 28.01 -9.78 8.59
N ASP A 162 28.46 -8.70 7.96
CA ASP A 162 29.72 -8.03 8.32
C ASP A 162 29.68 -7.40 9.72
N LEU A 163 28.49 -7.03 10.20
CA LEU A 163 28.30 -6.41 11.50
C LEU A 163 28.10 -7.40 12.65
N VAL A 164 27.82 -8.68 12.37
CA VAL A 164 27.66 -9.69 13.43
C VAL A 164 28.96 -9.82 14.23
N GLY A 165 28.86 -9.74 15.55
CA GLY A 165 29.99 -9.75 16.49
C GLY A 165 30.70 -8.40 16.63
N GLN A 166 30.38 -7.40 15.79
CA GLN A 166 30.90 -6.03 15.89
C GLN A 166 29.86 -5.06 16.45
N ASP A 167 28.65 -5.10 15.90
CA ASP A 167 27.49 -4.33 16.33
C ASP A 167 26.22 -5.16 16.06
N ASP A 168 25.93 -6.09 16.98
CA ASP A 168 24.80 -7.01 16.84
C ASP A 168 23.43 -6.31 16.75
N ALA A 169 23.31 -5.12 17.35
CA ALA A 169 22.08 -4.34 17.31
C ALA A 169 21.85 -3.78 15.89
N ASN A 170 22.88 -3.20 15.28
CA ASN A 170 22.79 -2.72 13.91
C ASN A 170 22.73 -3.87 12.89
N ALA A 171 23.43 -4.98 13.14
CA ALA A 171 23.30 -6.20 12.35
C ALA A 171 21.85 -6.69 12.33
N ALA A 172 21.20 -6.75 13.49
CA ALA A 172 19.78 -7.11 13.59
C ALA A 172 18.88 -6.14 12.81
N LEU A 173 19.11 -4.82 12.92
CA LEU A 173 18.35 -3.82 12.18
C LEU A 173 18.39 -4.08 10.66
N ILE A 174 19.59 -4.23 10.10
CA ILE A 174 19.78 -4.47 8.67
C ILE A 174 19.22 -5.84 8.26
N LEU A 175 19.42 -6.87 9.08
CA LEU A 175 18.97 -8.23 8.78
C LEU A 175 17.44 -8.33 8.69
N TYR A 176 16.71 -7.59 9.54
CA TYR A 176 15.24 -7.53 9.47
C TYR A 176 14.77 -6.86 8.17
N ASP A 177 15.45 -5.80 7.73
CA ASP A 177 15.17 -5.16 6.44
C ASP A 177 15.53 -6.09 5.27
N ALA A 178 16.64 -6.82 5.33
CA ALA A 178 17.03 -7.80 4.31
C ALA A 178 15.95 -8.88 4.13
N VAL A 179 15.47 -9.49 5.22
CA VAL A 179 14.40 -10.50 5.18
C VAL A 179 13.10 -9.92 4.62
N LYS A 180 12.76 -8.69 4.99
CA LYS A 180 11.59 -7.99 4.43
C LYS A 180 11.74 -7.75 2.93
N SER A 181 12.92 -7.33 2.46
CA SER A 181 13.23 -7.14 1.04
C SER A 181 13.14 -8.46 0.26
N MET A 182 13.64 -9.57 0.83
CA MET A 182 13.51 -10.90 0.23
C MET A 182 12.03 -11.29 0.04
N ILE A 183 11.20 -11.11 1.07
CA ILE A 183 9.76 -11.41 0.99
C ILE A 183 9.10 -10.55 -0.10
N GLN A 184 9.43 -9.26 -0.16
CA GLN A 184 8.89 -8.35 -1.18
C GLN A 184 9.31 -8.78 -2.59
N TYR A 185 10.58 -9.16 -2.78
CA TYR A 185 11.07 -9.72 -4.03
C TYR A 185 10.34 -11.01 -4.40
N GLY A 186 10.06 -11.92 -3.46
CA GLY A 186 9.31 -13.16 -3.73
C GLY A 186 7.95 -12.90 -4.38
N PHE A 187 7.17 -11.94 -3.86
CA PHE A 187 5.92 -11.52 -4.50
C PHE A 187 6.15 -10.89 -5.88
N ALA A 188 7.18 -10.04 -6.01
CA ALA A 188 7.52 -9.37 -7.26
C ALA A 188 7.91 -10.37 -8.37
N ALA A 189 8.76 -11.34 -8.05
CA ALA A 189 9.20 -12.41 -8.95
C ALA A 189 8.02 -13.29 -9.39
N ALA A 190 7.04 -13.52 -8.49
CA ALA A 190 5.79 -14.22 -8.81
C ALA A 190 4.75 -13.34 -9.54
N GLN A 191 5.09 -12.10 -9.89
CA GLN A 191 4.18 -11.12 -10.51
C GLN A 191 2.91 -10.85 -9.68
N GLN A 192 3.00 -11.01 -8.35
CA GLN A 192 1.92 -10.74 -7.40
C GLN A 192 2.05 -9.34 -6.79
N PRO A 193 0.94 -8.65 -6.51
CA PRO A 193 0.98 -7.41 -5.74
C PRO A 193 1.43 -7.67 -4.30
N GLN A 194 1.98 -6.65 -3.65
CA GLN A 194 2.35 -6.75 -2.24
C GLN A 194 1.08 -6.93 -1.40
N PRO A 195 1.05 -7.92 -0.48
CA PRO A 195 -0.09 -8.10 0.41
C PRO A 195 -0.24 -6.93 1.38
N ARG A 196 -1.40 -6.84 2.02
CA ARG A 196 -1.59 -5.91 3.15
C ARG A 196 -0.59 -6.28 4.26
N VAL A 197 -0.09 -5.28 4.97
CA VAL A 197 0.93 -5.45 6.04
C VAL A 197 0.52 -6.49 7.09
N LYS A 198 -0.75 -6.50 7.51
CA LYS A 198 -1.25 -7.47 8.50
C LYS A 198 -1.37 -8.92 7.96
N GLN A 199 -1.27 -9.10 6.65
CA GLN A 199 -1.45 -10.37 5.95
C GLN A 199 -0.17 -10.89 5.30
N THR A 200 0.96 -10.17 5.41
CA THR A 200 2.19 -10.48 4.66
C THR A 200 2.64 -11.92 4.80
N LEU A 201 2.76 -12.45 6.02
CA LEU A 201 3.20 -13.84 6.22
C LEU A 201 2.14 -14.86 5.82
N VAL A 202 0.85 -14.56 5.99
CA VAL A 202 -0.24 -15.46 5.55
C VAL A 202 -0.20 -15.60 4.02
N ALA A 203 -0.18 -14.47 3.31
CA ALA A 203 -0.07 -14.45 1.85
C ALA A 203 1.23 -15.09 1.36
N LEU A 204 2.33 -14.95 2.11
CA LEU A 204 3.59 -15.63 1.77
C LEU A 204 3.42 -17.15 1.86
N GLY A 205 2.67 -17.67 2.83
CA GLY A 205 2.41 -19.11 2.95
C GLY A 205 1.51 -19.67 1.86
N GLU A 206 0.60 -18.86 1.32
CA GLU A 206 -0.21 -19.22 0.15
C GLU A 206 0.63 -19.24 -1.14
N LEU A 207 1.59 -18.32 -1.25
CA LEU A 207 2.48 -18.22 -2.41
C LEU A 207 3.60 -19.28 -2.38
N ASP A 208 4.27 -19.41 -1.24
CA ASP A 208 5.47 -20.22 -1.04
C ASP A 208 5.55 -20.73 0.42
N PRO A 209 5.12 -21.98 0.67
CA PRO A 209 5.11 -22.57 2.01
C PRO A 209 6.49 -22.67 2.68
N GLU A 210 7.56 -22.84 1.90
CA GLU A 210 8.91 -22.98 2.46
C GLU A 210 9.48 -21.62 2.84
N ALA A 211 9.31 -20.60 1.99
CA ALA A 211 9.61 -19.22 2.33
C ALA A 211 8.86 -18.77 3.59
N HIS A 212 7.58 -19.16 3.72
CA HIS A 212 6.79 -18.89 4.92
C HIS A 212 7.39 -19.53 6.17
N ARG A 213 7.75 -20.83 6.10
CA ARG A 213 8.36 -21.55 7.20
C ARG A 213 9.67 -20.89 7.66
N LEU A 214 10.54 -20.55 6.71
CA LEU A 214 11.82 -19.89 6.98
C LEU A 214 11.62 -18.48 7.56
N ALA A 215 10.73 -17.66 6.99
CA ALA A 215 10.42 -16.34 7.51
C ALA A 215 9.88 -16.37 8.94
N ARG A 216 8.95 -17.29 9.27
CA ARG A 216 8.46 -17.45 10.64
C ARG A 216 9.55 -17.93 11.59
N ARG A 217 10.43 -18.83 11.13
CA ARG A 217 11.58 -19.27 11.92
C ARG A 217 12.52 -18.12 12.21
N PHE A 218 12.80 -17.25 11.24
CA PHE A 218 13.65 -16.06 11.43
C PHE A 218 13.10 -15.15 12.54
N TYR A 219 11.84 -14.70 12.40
CA TYR A 219 11.22 -13.78 13.37
C TYR A 219 10.92 -14.41 14.74
N GLY A 220 10.95 -15.74 14.86
CA GLY A 220 10.74 -16.48 16.10
C GLY A 220 12.02 -17.02 16.74
N THR A 221 13.19 -16.80 16.12
CA THR A 221 14.48 -17.28 16.65
C THR A 221 15.18 -16.16 17.40
N ASP A 222 15.63 -16.46 18.61
CA ASP A 222 16.48 -15.57 19.39
C ASP A 222 17.97 -15.79 19.07
N GLY A 223 18.71 -14.69 18.95
CA GLY A 223 20.15 -14.66 18.71
C GLY A 223 20.53 -14.42 17.26
N ILE A 224 21.38 -13.40 17.04
CA ILE A 224 21.69 -12.87 15.71
C ILE A 224 22.38 -13.90 14.81
N ASP A 225 23.27 -14.75 15.32
CA ASP A 225 23.94 -15.81 14.53
C ASP A 225 22.94 -16.82 13.95
N LYS A 226 21.95 -17.20 14.76
CA LYS A 226 20.91 -18.15 14.34
C LYS A 226 19.95 -17.48 13.36
N GLN A 227 19.58 -16.22 13.62
CA GLN A 227 18.77 -15.42 12.70
C GLN A 227 19.47 -15.27 11.34
N LEU A 228 20.77 -14.94 11.32
CA LEU A 228 21.57 -14.82 10.11
C LEU A 228 21.62 -16.14 9.32
N THR A 229 21.76 -17.27 10.02
CA THR A 229 21.70 -18.60 9.40
C THR A 229 20.36 -18.80 8.67
N VAL A 230 19.24 -18.52 9.35
CA VAL A 230 17.89 -18.69 8.77
C VAL A 230 17.63 -17.69 7.64
N ALA A 231 18.11 -16.45 7.76
CA ALA A 231 18.02 -15.46 6.70
C ALA A 231 18.83 -15.87 5.46
N THR A 232 19.98 -16.52 5.66
CA THR A 232 20.80 -17.09 4.58
C THR A 232 20.06 -18.23 3.87
N ASP A 233 19.42 -19.14 4.63
CA ASP A 233 18.55 -20.19 4.05
C ASP A 233 17.40 -19.59 3.22
N LEU A 234 16.76 -18.52 3.75
CA LEU A 234 15.70 -17.81 3.07
C LEU A 234 16.18 -17.13 1.78
N ALA A 235 17.36 -16.51 1.82
CA ALA A 235 17.98 -15.90 0.64
C ALA A 235 18.28 -16.93 -0.43
N GLN A 236 18.85 -18.09 -0.06
CA GLN A 236 19.07 -19.19 -0.99
C GLN A 236 17.77 -19.68 -1.63
N HIS A 237 16.68 -19.73 -0.87
CA HIS A 237 15.38 -20.18 -1.37
C HIS A 237 14.70 -19.15 -2.28
N ILE A 238 14.60 -17.89 -1.83
CA ILE A 238 13.87 -16.84 -2.57
C ILE A 238 14.74 -16.19 -3.66
N LEU A 239 15.97 -15.82 -3.32
CA LEU A 239 16.88 -15.12 -4.24
C LEU A 239 17.72 -16.08 -5.07
N GLY A 240 17.87 -17.34 -4.67
CA GLY A 240 18.81 -18.27 -5.31
C GLY A 240 20.29 -17.96 -5.07
N VAL A 241 20.59 -17.00 -4.19
CA VAL A 241 21.93 -16.53 -3.81
C VAL A 241 21.92 -16.16 -2.33
N THR A 242 23.08 -16.22 -1.69
CA THR A 242 23.25 -15.95 -0.25
C THR A 242 24.05 -14.67 0.05
N GLY A 243 24.39 -13.91 -0.98
CA GLY A 243 25.21 -12.71 -0.94
C GLY A 243 25.49 -12.22 -2.35
N PHE A 244 26.65 -11.58 -2.54
CA PHE A 244 27.10 -11.06 -3.82
C PHE A 244 26.85 -12.00 -5.03
N PHE A 245 26.35 -11.42 -6.10
CA PHE A 245 26.29 -12.04 -7.42
C PHE A 245 26.57 -10.99 -8.50
N ALA A 246 27.26 -11.39 -9.57
CA ALA A 246 27.60 -10.49 -10.66
C ALA A 246 26.37 -10.20 -11.53
N TRP A 247 26.16 -8.92 -11.84
CA TRP A 247 25.16 -8.43 -12.78
C TRP A 247 25.61 -7.08 -13.35
N GLU A 248 25.01 -6.66 -14.46
CA GLU A 248 25.31 -5.38 -15.10
C GLU A 248 23.99 -4.67 -15.43
N ALA A 249 23.91 -3.38 -15.12
CA ALA A 249 22.79 -2.55 -15.51
C ALA A 249 22.92 -2.16 -16.99
N MET A 250 21.79 -2.04 -17.68
CA MET A 250 21.80 -1.48 -19.03
C MET A 250 22.27 -0.01 -18.98
N PRO A 251 23.12 0.43 -19.92
CA PRO A 251 23.51 1.83 -20.00
C PRO A 251 22.29 2.75 -20.14
N GLU A 252 22.22 3.79 -19.31
CA GLU A 252 21.18 4.81 -19.36
C GLU A 252 21.72 6.06 -20.08
N ALA A 253 20.98 6.56 -21.06
CA ALA A 253 21.30 7.84 -21.68
C ALA A 253 20.96 8.97 -20.71
N PHE A 254 21.98 9.65 -20.19
CA PHE A 254 21.77 10.81 -19.33
C PHE A 254 21.67 12.07 -20.20
N PRO A 255 20.60 12.87 -20.10
CA PRO A 255 20.50 14.11 -20.87
C PRO A 255 21.62 15.06 -20.47
N ASP A 256 22.30 15.61 -21.47
CA ASP A 256 23.31 16.65 -21.27
C ASP A 256 22.60 17.92 -20.77
N PRO A 257 22.88 18.39 -19.55
CA PRO A 257 22.24 19.59 -19.00
C PRO A 257 22.57 20.86 -19.80
N ASP A 258 23.63 20.85 -20.61
CA ASP A 258 24.10 22.01 -21.38
C ASP A 258 23.60 22.01 -22.84
N LEU A 259 22.93 20.95 -23.30
CA LEU A 259 22.30 20.92 -24.62
C LEU A 259 20.88 21.51 -24.54
N PRO A 260 20.56 22.60 -25.28
CA PRO A 260 19.22 23.16 -25.28
C PRO A 260 18.21 22.12 -25.75
N SER A 261 17.18 21.88 -24.95
CA SER A 261 16.05 21.00 -25.30
C SER A 261 15.47 21.50 -26.61
N GLY A 262 15.74 20.77 -27.70
CA GLY A 262 15.40 21.19 -29.06
C GLY A 262 13.94 21.62 -29.15
N GLY A 263 13.72 22.92 -29.39
CA GLY A 263 12.41 23.44 -29.70
C GLY A 263 11.89 22.75 -30.95
N SER A 264 10.77 22.05 -30.82
CA SER A 264 9.99 21.60 -31.96
C SER A 264 9.41 22.85 -32.63
N THR A 265 10.09 23.31 -33.69
CA THR A 265 9.48 24.14 -34.73
C THR A 265 9.15 23.24 -35.90
N GLY A 266 7.87 23.14 -36.23
CA GLY A 266 7.35 22.39 -37.39
C GLY A 266 5.89 22.07 -37.22
#